data_AF-A0A9D1YCT2-F1
#
_entry.id   AF-A0A9D1YCT2-F1
#
_cell.length_a   1.000
_cell.length_b   1.000
_cell.length_c   1.000
_cell.angle_alpha   90.00
_cell.angle_beta   90.00
_cell.angle_gamma   90.00
#
_symmetry.space_group_name_H-M   'P 1'
#
loop_
_entity.id
_entity.type
_entity.pdbx_description
1 polymer ?
#
loop_
_entity_poly.entity_id
_entity_poly.type
_entity_poly.pdbx_seq_one_letter_code
_entity_poly.pdbx_strand_id
1 'polypeptide(L)'
;MEREELKEEIRRYFLACGGEGPRATLTGLALFLGMEGRKELDRRAAGPGWEGELLRQAMSRVEEENLQAVYQKETSAGAKFILQRDFGYGGREKPQGAGKILVELTGSPDD
;
A
#
# COMPACT_ATOMS: atom_id res chain seq x y z
N MET A 1 -7.92 10.63 -20.57
CA MET A 1 -6.58 10.13 -20.24
C MET A 1 -6.52 8.70 -20.70
N GLU A 2 -5.48 8.34 -21.45
CA GLU A 2 -5.27 6.97 -21.93
C GLU A 2 -4.64 6.10 -20.84
N ARG A 3 -4.72 4.76 -20.99
CA ARG A 3 -4.19 3.82 -19.98
C ARG A 3 -2.71 4.02 -19.69
N GLU A 4 -1.89 4.18 -20.72
CA GLU A 4 -0.45 4.34 -20.56
C GLU A 4 -0.07 5.72 -20.02
N GLU A 5 -0.86 6.74 -20.36
CA GLU A 5 -0.72 8.09 -19.80
C GLU A 5 -0.97 8.08 -18.29
N LEU A 6 -2.03 7.41 -17.82
CA LEU A 6 -2.32 7.30 -16.38
C LEU A 6 -1.20 6.57 -15.63
N LYS A 7 -0.69 5.47 -16.19
CA LYS A 7 0.44 4.75 -15.58
C LYS A 7 1.68 5.63 -15.44
N GLU A 8 1.96 6.42 -16.47
CA GLU A 8 3.11 7.30 -16.49
C GLU A 8 2.96 8.45 -15.49
N GLU A 9 1.78 9.07 -15.38
CA GLU A 9 1.51 10.10 -14.37
C GLU A 9 1.60 9.53 -12.95
N ILE A 10 1.08 8.33 -12.70
CA ILE A 10 1.25 7.63 -11.42
C ILE A 10 2.75 7.41 -11.12
N ARG A 11 3.53 6.96 -12.11
CA ARG A 11 4.99 6.78 -11.94
C ARG A 11 5.68 8.09 -11.59
N ARG A 12 5.35 9.18 -12.29
CA ARG A 12 5.94 10.51 -12.05
C ARG A 12 5.64 11.02 -10.64
N TYR A 13 4.42 10.82 -10.16
CA TYR A 13 4.07 11.15 -8.78
C TYR A 13 4.98 10.43 -7.78
N PHE A 14 5.13 9.11 -7.88
CA PHE A 14 5.98 8.36 -6.97
C PHE A 14 7.47 8.69 -7.10
N LEU A 15 7.93 9.04 -8.31
CA LEU A 15 9.28 9.53 -8.51
C LEU A 15 9.50 10.88 -7.80
N ALA A 16 8.54 11.79 -7.87
CA ALA A 16 8.57 13.07 -7.18
C ALA A 16 8.51 12.94 -5.64
N CYS A 17 7.88 11.88 -5.14
CA CYS A 17 7.87 11.54 -3.71
C CYS A 17 9.12 10.79 -3.22
N GLY A 18 9.98 10.29 -4.11
CA GLY A 18 11.17 9.53 -3.77
C GLY A 18 12.33 10.38 -3.23
N GLY A 19 13.30 9.73 -2.58
CA GLY A 19 14.51 10.39 -2.06
C GLY A 19 14.23 11.34 -0.90
N GLU A 20 14.55 12.62 -1.07
CA GLU A 20 14.25 13.70 -0.11
C GLU A 20 12.88 14.35 -0.34
N GLY A 21 12.11 13.84 -1.31
CA GLY A 21 10.77 14.34 -1.64
C GLY A 21 9.75 14.17 -0.51
N PRO A 22 8.60 14.86 -0.60
CA PRO A 22 7.52 14.69 0.36
C PRO A 22 6.97 13.26 0.28
N ARG A 23 6.53 12.72 1.42
CA ARG A 23 5.92 11.39 1.46
C ARG A 23 4.67 11.33 0.58
N ALA A 24 4.51 10.20 -0.10
CA ALA A 24 3.32 9.93 -0.87
C ALA A 24 2.09 9.90 0.05
N THR A 25 1.05 10.65 -0.32
CA THR A 25 -0.26 10.61 0.31
C THR A 25 -1.34 10.41 -0.74
N LEU A 26 -2.52 9.96 -0.31
CA LEU A 26 -3.64 9.73 -1.21
C LEU A 26 -4.21 11.05 -1.75
N THR A 27 -4.22 12.10 -0.94
CA THR A 27 -4.58 13.46 -1.37
C THR A 27 -3.56 14.01 -2.35
N GLY A 28 -2.26 13.80 -2.10
CA GLY A 28 -1.19 14.22 -3.02
C GLY A 28 -1.30 13.53 -4.38
N LEU A 29 -1.58 12.23 -4.40
CA LEU A 29 -1.81 11.46 -5.63
C LEU A 29 -3.01 12.02 -6.40
N ALA A 30 -4.12 12.27 -5.71
CA ALA A 30 -5.33 12.82 -6.34
C ALA A 30 -5.04 14.18 -7.01
N LEU A 31 -4.42 15.11 -6.27
CA LEU A 31 -4.10 16.44 -6.77
C LEU A 31 -3.10 16.39 -7.93
N PHE A 32 -2.09 15.52 -7.85
CA PHE A 32 -1.10 15.34 -8.92
C PHE A 32 -1.75 14.84 -10.22
N LEU A 33 -2.73 13.94 -10.11
CA LEU A 33 -3.52 13.43 -11.24
C LEU A 33 -4.59 14.41 -11.74
N GLY A 34 -4.65 15.64 -11.20
CA GLY A 34 -5.60 16.66 -11.59
C GLY A 34 -7.03 16.47 -11.06
N MET A 35 -7.20 15.66 -10.02
CA MET A 35 -8.50 15.48 -9.33
C MET A 35 -8.71 16.56 -8.25
N GLU A 36 -9.96 16.82 -7.88
CA GLU A 36 -10.34 17.77 -6.81
C GLU A 36 -9.79 17.35 -5.43
N GLY A 37 -9.52 16.06 -5.24
CA GLY A 37 -8.92 15.52 -4.03
C GLY A 37 -9.33 14.08 -3.76
N ARG A 38 -9.12 13.64 -2.52
CA ARG A 38 -9.29 12.24 -2.11
C ARG A 38 -10.67 11.65 -2.45
N LYS A 39 -11.76 12.40 -2.25
CA LYS A 39 -13.12 11.91 -2.54
C LYS A 39 -13.34 11.57 -4.02
N GLU A 40 -12.73 12.31 -4.93
CA GLU A 40 -12.81 12.01 -6.35
C GLU A 40 -11.97 10.78 -6.71
N LEU A 41 -10.75 10.69 -6.14
CA LEU A 41 -9.90 9.51 -6.28
C LEU A 41 -10.63 8.23 -5.85
N ASP A 42 -11.27 8.24 -4.67
CA ASP A 42 -12.03 7.08 -4.17
C ASP A 42 -13.18 6.71 -5.11
N ARG A 43 -13.90 7.70 -5.63
CA ARG A 43 -15.02 7.49 -6.56
C ARG A 43 -14.55 6.86 -7.88
N ARG A 44 -13.46 7.36 -8.45
CA ARG A 44 -12.88 6.85 -9.71
C ARG A 44 -12.26 5.46 -9.50
N ALA A 45 -11.59 5.25 -8.36
CA ALA A 45 -11.04 3.96 -7.98
C ALA A 45 -12.11 2.89 -7.72
N ALA A 46 -13.33 3.26 -7.32
CA ALA A 46 -14.45 2.34 -7.19
C ALA A 46 -15.04 1.92 -8.55
N GLY A 47 -14.71 2.63 -9.63
CA GLY A 47 -15.16 2.30 -10.98
C GLY A 47 -14.63 0.94 -11.47
N PRO A 48 -15.43 0.21 -12.27
CA PRO A 48 -14.93 -0.99 -12.95
C PRO A 48 -13.96 -0.62 -14.09
N GLY A 49 -13.18 -1.59 -14.53
CA GLY A 49 -12.25 -1.43 -15.66
C GLY A 49 -10.84 -1.00 -15.26
N TRP A 50 -10.03 -0.75 -16.29
CA TRP A 50 -8.58 -0.56 -16.15
C TRP A 50 -8.21 0.69 -15.34
N GLU A 51 -9.01 1.75 -15.42
CA GLU A 51 -8.73 3.01 -14.72
C GLU A 51 -8.85 2.82 -13.21
N GLY A 52 -9.99 2.32 -12.76
CA GLY A 52 -10.20 2.03 -11.34
C GLY A 52 -9.19 1.02 -10.80
N GLU A 53 -8.80 0.02 -11.61
CA GLU A 53 -7.75 -0.93 -11.24
C GLU A 53 -6.40 -0.24 -11.00
N LEU A 54 -5.95 0.62 -11.92
CA LEU A 54 -4.68 1.34 -11.77
C LEU A 54 -4.71 2.31 -10.58
N LEU A 55 -5.83 2.98 -10.34
CA LEU A 55 -5.97 3.88 -9.19
C LEU A 55 -5.94 3.10 -7.88
N ARG A 56 -6.60 1.93 -7.79
CA ARG A 56 -6.51 1.05 -6.61
C ARG A 56 -5.08 0.57 -6.37
N GLN A 57 -4.35 0.17 -7.42
CA GLN A 57 -2.94 -0.23 -7.31
C GLN A 57 -2.07 0.93 -6.80
N ALA A 58 -2.26 2.14 -7.34
CA ALA A 58 -1.55 3.33 -6.88
C ALA A 58 -1.87 3.65 -5.41
N MET A 59 -3.15 3.55 -5.01
CA MET A 59 -3.58 3.73 -3.62
C MET A 59 -2.89 2.73 -2.68
N SER A 60 -2.91 1.44 -3.01
CA SER A 60 -2.22 0.40 -2.21
C SER A 60 -0.72 0.65 -2.11
N ARG A 61 -0.08 1.19 -3.16
CA ARG A 61 1.34 1.56 -3.10
C ARG A 61 1.60 2.72 -2.13
N VAL A 62 0.73 3.74 -2.10
CA VAL A 62 0.82 4.82 -1.10
C VAL A 62 0.71 4.27 0.32
N GLU A 63 -0.19 3.30 0.54
CA GLU A 63 -0.35 2.65 1.84
C GLU A 63 0.91 1.87 2.24
N GLU A 64 1.47 1.07 1.33
CA GLU A 64 2.71 0.31 1.56
C GLU A 64 3.91 1.22 1.84
N GLU A 65 4.12 2.28 1.05
CA GLU A 65 5.22 3.23 1.28
C GLU A 65 5.10 3.91 2.65
N ASN A 66 3.89 4.25 3.07
CA ASN A 66 3.66 4.82 4.40
C ASN A 66 3.86 3.79 5.52
N LEU A 67 3.42 2.55 5.34
CA LEU A 67 3.65 1.44 6.27
C LEU A 67 5.14 1.23 6.49
N GLN A 68 5.92 1.06 5.41
CA GLN A 68 7.36 0.90 5.46
C GLN A 68 8.05 2.09 6.12
N ALA A 69 7.62 3.31 5.78
CA ALA A 69 8.23 4.51 6.32
C ALA A 69 7.87 4.78 7.79
N VAL A 70 6.78 4.21 8.30
CA VAL A 70 6.46 4.14 9.74
C VAL A 70 7.34 3.07 10.41
N TYR A 71 7.44 1.86 9.85
CA TYR A 71 8.30 0.81 10.38
C TYR A 71 9.79 1.22 10.45
N GLN A 72 10.29 1.94 9.45
CA GLN A 72 11.67 2.42 9.41
C GLN A 72 11.94 3.58 10.38
N LYS A 73 10.95 4.47 10.61
CA LYS A 73 11.10 5.59 11.55
C LYS A 73 10.85 5.20 13.00
N GLU A 74 9.99 4.23 13.24
CA GLU A 74 9.54 3.87 14.58
C GLU A 74 9.56 2.35 14.78
N THR A 75 10.68 1.85 15.29
CA THR A 75 10.75 0.57 16.03
C THR A 75 9.99 0.63 17.38
N SER A 76 8.93 1.43 17.51
CA SER A 76 8.24 1.70 18.77
C SER A 76 6.71 1.62 18.65
N ALA A 77 6.03 1.47 19.79
CA ALA A 77 4.59 1.25 19.92
C ALA A 77 3.68 2.32 19.27
N GLY A 78 4.20 3.50 18.91
CA GLY A 78 3.46 4.56 18.21
C GLY A 78 3.05 4.19 16.78
N ALA A 79 3.92 3.47 16.07
CA ALA A 79 3.66 2.92 14.74
C ALA A 79 2.35 2.11 14.68
N LYS A 80 2.12 1.26 15.69
CA LYS A 80 0.92 0.41 15.77
C LYS A 80 -0.37 1.23 15.84
N PHE A 81 -0.35 2.37 16.51
CA PHE A 81 -1.50 3.26 16.64
C PHE A 81 -1.85 3.96 15.32
N ILE A 82 -0.84 4.46 14.60
CA ILE A 82 -1.04 5.12 13.30
C ILE A 82 -1.59 4.13 12.27
N LEU A 83 -1.04 2.91 12.23
CA LEU A 83 -1.49 1.86 11.32
C LEU A 83 -2.93 1.42 11.61
N GLN A 84 -3.31 1.32 12.88
CA GLN A 84 -4.68 1.00 13.29
C GLN A 84 -5.67 2.10 12.90
N ARG A 85 -5.30 3.37 13.11
CA ARG A 85 -6.19 4.51 12.89
C ARG A 85 -6.36 4.86 11.41
N ASP A 86 -5.25 4.97 10.68
CA ASP A 86 -5.25 5.57 9.34
C ASP A 86 -5.38 4.54 8.21
N PHE A 87 -4.99 3.29 8.49
CA PHE A 87 -5.00 2.20 7.50
C PHE A 87 -5.89 1.02 7.91
N GLY A 88 -6.57 1.11 9.06
CA GLY A 88 -7.50 0.08 9.52
C GLY A 88 -6.83 -1.26 9.88
N TYR A 89 -5.53 -1.27 10.20
CA TYR A 89 -4.81 -2.46 10.67
C TYR A 89 -5.23 -2.84 12.10
N GLY A 90 -6.50 -3.22 12.30
CA GLY A 90 -6.98 -3.83 13.52
C GLY A 90 -6.06 -5.00 13.87
N GLY A 91 -5.44 -4.94 15.06
CA GLY A 91 -4.58 -6.01 15.51
C GLY A 91 -5.39 -7.29 15.49
N ARG A 92 -5.07 -8.22 14.58
CA ARG A 92 -5.65 -9.56 14.63
C ARG A 92 -5.34 -10.08 16.02
N GLU A 93 -6.38 -10.37 16.81
CA GLU A 93 -6.21 -11.16 18.02
C GLU A 93 -5.36 -12.36 17.64
N LYS A 94 -4.30 -12.63 18.42
CA LYS A 94 -3.48 -13.81 18.21
C LYS A 94 -4.46 -14.98 18.05
N PRO A 95 -4.46 -15.72 16.92
CA PRO A 95 -5.25 -16.93 16.87
C PRO A 95 -4.78 -17.80 18.04
N GLN A 96 -5.67 -18.03 19.01
CA GLN A 96 -5.44 -18.97 20.08
C GLN A 96 -5.38 -20.34 19.42
N GLY A 97 -4.16 -20.83 19.17
CA GLY A 97 -3.91 -22.09 18.49
C GLY A 97 -3.33 -21.93 17.08
N ALA A 98 -2.13 -21.36 16.97
CA ALA A 98 -1.26 -21.73 15.87
C ALA A 98 -0.83 -23.19 16.09
N GLY A 99 -1.62 -24.13 15.55
CA GLY A 99 -1.23 -25.53 15.45
C GLY A 99 0.14 -25.59 14.77
N LYS A 100 1.09 -26.29 15.39
CA LYS A 100 2.42 -26.50 14.82
C LYS A 100 2.24 -27.20 13.47
N ILE A 101 2.69 -26.57 12.39
CA ILE A 101 2.83 -27.27 11.11
C ILE A 101 4.10 -28.12 11.25
N LEU A 102 3.93 -29.43 11.40
CA LEU A 102 5.02 -30.39 11.34
C LEU A 102 5.26 -30.71 9.87
N VAL A 103 6.43 -30.36 9.36
CA VAL A 103 6.87 -30.73 8.01
C VAL A 103 7.81 -31.92 8.16
N GLU A 104 7.39 -33.10 7.71
CA GLU A 104 8.26 -34.27 7.58
C GLU A 104 9.02 -34.17 6.25
N LEU A 105 10.34 -34.00 6.34
CA LEU A 105 11.22 -34.05 5.19
C LEU A 105 11.56 -35.52 4.92
N THR A 106 10.88 -36.15 3.96
CA THR A 106 11.31 -37.43 3.40
C THR A 106 12.40 -37.18 2.36
N GLY A 107 13.65 -37.04 2.83
CA GLY A 107 14.82 -37.16 1.97
C GLY A 107 15.33 -38.60 2.03
N SER A 108 15.23 -39.33 0.91
CA SER A 108 16.11 -40.48 0.69
C SER A 108 17.52 -39.95 0.42
N PRO A 109 18.56 -40.46 1.07
CA PRO A 109 19.93 -40.24 0.62
C PRO A 109 20.11 -41.01 -0.70
N ASP A 110 20.35 -40.28 -1.79
CA ASP A 110 20.88 -40.88 -3.02
C ASP A 110 22.33 -41.30 -2.74
N ASP A 111 22.60 -42.61 -2.85
CA ASP A 111 23.93 -43.24 -2.87
C ASP A 111 24.66 -42.97 -4.21
#